data_AF-X0R0Y2-F1
#
_entry.id   AF-X0R0Y2-F1
#
_cell.length_a   1.000
_cell.length_b   1.000
_cell.length_c   1.000
_cell.angle_alpha   90.00
_cell.angle_beta   90.00
_cell.angle_gamma   90.00
#
_symmetry.space_group_name_H-M   'P 1'
#
loop_
_entity.id
_entity.type
_entity.pdbx_description
1 polymer ?
#
loop_
_entity_poly.entity_id
_entity_poly.type
_entity_poly.pdbx_seq_one_letter_code
_entity_poly.pdbx_strand_id
1 'polypeptide(L)'
;MAKPTPRVLEVIGTRYITPNMCRVTLGGAGMVDFPIDQESAYIKLMFPQDADSRPLMRTYTVSVQREDAIDVDFALHETEGPASAWARNAQVGNQILIGGPGPKKAH
;
A
#
# COMPACT_ATOMS: atom_id res chain seq x y z
N MET A 1 21.78 5.86 6.66
CA MET A 1 20.79 6.47 5.74
C MET A 1 19.54 6.79 6.54
N ALA A 2 19.01 8.01 6.44
CA ALA A 2 17.75 8.37 7.10
C ALA A 2 16.61 7.53 6.51
N LYS A 3 15.65 7.09 7.35
CA LYS A 3 14.45 6.42 6.84
C LYS A 3 13.68 7.43 5.99
N PRO A 4 13.23 7.09 4.77
CA PRO A 4 12.43 7.99 3.96
C PRO A 4 11.19 8.44 4.75
N THR A 5 10.86 9.73 4.66
CA THR A 5 9.65 10.28 5.26
C THR A 5 8.43 9.52 4.70
N PRO A 6 7.47 9.12 5.55
CA PRO A 6 6.23 8.52 5.08
C PRO A 6 5.52 9.47 4.10
N ARG A 7 4.94 8.91 3.04
CA ARG A 7 4.18 9.65 2.02
C ARG A 7 2.72 9.21 2.06
N VAL A 8 1.81 10.14 1.77
CA VAL A 8 0.39 9.84 1.64
C VAL A 8 0.11 9.46 0.18
N LEU A 9 -0.47 8.28 -0.03
CA LEU A 9 -1.07 7.91 -1.31
C LEU A 9 -2.58 7.84 -1.19
N GLU A 10 -3.25 7.97 -2.32
CA GLU A 10 -4.70 7.91 -2.45
C GLU A 10 -5.13 6.67 -3.20
N VAL A 11 -6.19 6.01 -2.74
CA VAL A 11 -6.85 4.94 -3.49
C VAL A 11 -7.50 5.56 -4.73
N ILE A 12 -7.06 5.13 -5.91
CA ILE A 12 -7.65 5.55 -7.19
C ILE A 12 -8.44 4.42 -7.86
N GLY A 13 -8.38 3.21 -7.30
CA GLY A 13 -9.17 2.08 -7.77
C GLY A 13 -9.03 0.84 -6.88
N THR A 14 -10.05 -0.02 -6.91
CA THR A 14 -10.04 -1.33 -6.26
C THR A 14 -10.63 -2.38 -7.19
N ARG A 15 -10.08 -3.60 -7.15
CA ARG A 15 -10.55 -4.72 -7.96
C ARG A 15 -10.27 -6.05 -7.28
N TYR A 16 -11.28 -6.91 -7.18
CA TYR A 16 -11.07 -8.31 -6.83
C TYR A 16 -10.40 -9.06 -7.99
N ILE A 17 -9.21 -9.62 -7.73
CA ILE A 17 -8.49 -10.49 -8.66
C ILE A 17 -9.03 -11.93 -8.54
N THR A 18 -9.28 -12.34 -7.29
CA THR A 18 -9.99 -13.58 -6.92
C THR A 18 -10.90 -13.27 -5.73
N PRO A 19 -11.77 -14.19 -5.29
CA PRO A 19 -12.58 -13.97 -4.08
C PRO A 19 -11.76 -13.61 -2.83
N ASN A 20 -10.52 -14.12 -2.74
CA ASN A 20 -9.63 -13.93 -1.59
C ASN A 20 -8.44 -13.01 -1.88
N MET A 21 -8.47 -12.25 -2.99
CA MET A 21 -7.40 -11.32 -3.35
C MET A 21 -7.99 -10.04 -3.92
N CYS A 22 -7.76 -8.92 -3.23
CA CYS A 22 -8.15 -7.59 -3.69
C CYS A 22 -6.92 -6.79 -4.07
N ARG A 23 -6.90 -6.26 -5.29
CA ARG A 23 -5.93 -5.27 -5.73
C ARG A 23 -6.43 -3.88 -5.40
N VAL A 24 -5.60 -3.11 -4.72
CA VAL A 24 -5.81 -1.68 -4.50
C VAL A 24 -4.79 -0.92 -5.32
N THR A 25 -5.25 0.01 -6.14
CA THR A 25 -4.40 0.93 -6.90
C THR A 25 -4.25 2.23 -6.12
N LEU A 26 -2.99 2.59 -5.84
CA LEU A 26 -2.61 3.78 -5.09
C LEU A 26 -1.92 4.79 -6.01
N GLY A 27 -2.32 6.05 -5.93
CA GLY A 27 -1.77 7.16 -6.70
C GLY A 27 -1.79 8.48 -5.93
N GLY A 28 -2.01 9.58 -6.65
CA GLY A 28 -2.13 10.92 -6.09
C GLY A 28 -0.78 11.64 -5.95
N ALA A 29 -0.79 12.82 -5.29
CA ALA A 29 0.37 13.71 -5.23
C ALA A 29 1.63 13.08 -4.60
N GLY A 30 1.48 12.06 -3.75
CA GLY A 30 2.61 11.32 -3.17
C GLY A 30 3.37 10.43 -4.15
N MET A 31 2.92 10.31 -5.41
CA MET A 31 3.64 9.60 -6.47
C MET A 31 4.68 10.45 -7.21
N VAL A 32 4.63 11.79 -7.09
CA VAL A 32 5.48 12.73 -7.86
C VAL A 32 6.98 12.42 -7.74
N ASP A 33 7.43 12.00 -6.57
CA ASP A 33 8.83 11.66 -6.28
C ASP A 33 9.00 10.18 -5.90
N PHE A 34 8.02 9.33 -6.22
CA PHE A 34 8.15 7.91 -5.99
C PHE A 34 9.14 7.32 -7.00
N PRO A 35 10.17 6.58 -6.56
CA PRO A 35 11.19 6.10 -7.49
C PRO A 35 10.57 5.16 -8.52
N ILE A 36 11.05 5.24 -9.76
CA ILE A 36 10.65 4.33 -10.84
C ILE A 36 11.28 2.95 -10.66
N ASP A 37 10.78 1.99 -11.42
CA ASP A 37 11.27 0.61 -11.42
C ASP A 37 11.34 0.03 -10.01
N GLN A 38 10.18 -0.16 -9.37
CA GLN A 38 9.99 -0.65 -8.01
C GLN A 38 9.02 -1.83 -7.93
N GLU A 39 8.64 -2.42 -9.05
CA GLU A 39 7.93 -3.70 -9.02
C GLU A 39 8.72 -4.73 -8.22
N SER A 40 8.02 -5.54 -7.44
CA SER A 40 8.60 -6.50 -6.48
C SER A 40 9.34 -5.89 -5.29
N ALA A 41 9.49 -4.56 -5.21
CA ALA A 41 9.96 -3.90 -4.00
C ALA A 41 8.91 -3.96 -2.90
N TYR A 42 9.36 -3.88 -1.64
CA TYR A 42 8.44 -3.81 -0.52
C TYR A 42 8.13 -2.37 -0.12
N ILE A 43 6.91 -2.13 0.31
CA ILE A 43 6.45 -0.90 0.98
C ILE A 43 5.87 -1.26 2.34
N LYS A 44 5.79 -0.28 3.24
CA LYS A 44 5.12 -0.42 4.54
C LYS A 44 3.88 0.43 4.56
N LEU A 45 2.70 -0.18 4.54
CA LEU A 45 1.44 0.51 4.75
C LEU A 45 1.22 0.72 6.25
N MET A 46 0.78 1.92 6.61
CA MET A 46 0.52 2.33 8.00
C MET A 46 -0.98 2.46 8.21
N PHE A 47 -1.53 1.60 9.04
CA PHE A 47 -2.94 1.58 9.40
C PHE A 47 -3.14 2.33 10.71
N PRO A 48 -4.00 3.37 10.74
CA PRO A 48 -4.30 4.08 11.97
C PRO A 48 -4.89 3.13 13.01
N GLN A 49 -4.53 3.35 14.26
CA GLN A 49 -5.07 2.66 15.43
C GLN A 49 -5.80 3.73 16.28
N ASP A 50 -6.19 3.39 17.51
CA ASP A 50 -6.71 4.35 18.48
C ASP A 50 -5.76 5.55 18.64
N ALA A 51 -6.29 6.72 19.02
CA ALA A 51 -5.59 8.00 18.98
C ALA A 51 -4.23 8.03 19.70
N ASP A 52 -4.07 7.23 20.76
CA ASP A 52 -2.84 7.15 21.57
C ASP A 52 -1.88 6.03 21.13
N SER A 53 -2.25 5.26 20.10
CA SER A 53 -1.47 4.12 19.62
C SER A 53 -0.65 4.46 18.38
N ARG A 54 0.54 3.88 18.29
CA ARG A 54 1.35 3.97 17.07
C ARG A 54 0.62 3.25 15.93
N PRO A 55 0.65 3.80 14.70
CA PRO A 55 0.09 3.14 13.54
C PRO A 55 0.66 1.73 13.36
N LEU A 56 -0.21 0.80 13.01
CA LEU A 56 0.21 -0.55 12.71
C LEU A 56 0.85 -0.58 11.33
N MET A 57 2.08 -1.09 11.24
CA MET A 57 2.77 -1.24 9.96
C MET A 57 2.60 -2.66 9.41
N ARG A 58 2.29 -2.78 8.12
CA ARG A 58 2.35 -4.04 7.38
C ARG A 58 3.15 -3.89 6.10
N THR A 59 3.99 -4.89 5.83
CA THR A 59 4.81 -4.94 4.63
C THR A 59 4.01 -5.56 3.50
N TYR A 60 3.97 -4.87 2.36
CA TYR A 60 3.37 -5.36 1.13
C TYR A 60 4.32 -5.18 -0.04
N THR A 61 4.03 -5.84 -1.14
CA THR A 61 4.80 -5.77 -2.38
C THR A 61 4.13 -4.83 -3.36
N VAL A 62 4.92 -4.06 -4.11
CA VAL A 62 4.45 -3.35 -5.30
C VAL A 62 4.26 -4.38 -6.41
N SER A 63 3.02 -4.68 -6.76
CA SER A 63 2.68 -5.70 -7.76
C SER A 63 2.88 -5.21 -9.19
N VAL A 64 2.48 -3.96 -9.47
CA VAL A 64 2.64 -3.28 -10.76
C VAL A 64 2.97 -1.83 -10.47
N GLN A 65 3.83 -1.22 -11.28
CA GLN A 65 4.11 0.21 -11.22
C GLN A 65 3.83 0.89 -12.56
N ARG A 66 3.14 2.03 -12.48
CA ARG A 66 2.98 3.01 -13.55
C ARG A 66 3.62 4.32 -13.12
N GLU A 67 3.68 5.30 -14.02
CA GLU A 67 4.28 6.62 -13.73
C GLU A 67 3.57 7.33 -12.56
N ASP A 68 2.25 7.22 -12.49
CA ASP A 68 1.39 7.95 -11.55
C ASP A 68 0.72 7.06 -10.49
N ALA A 69 1.01 5.75 -10.49
CA ALA A 69 0.34 4.81 -9.60
C ALA A 69 1.13 3.51 -9.36
N ILE A 70 0.83 2.85 -8.24
CA ILE A 70 1.26 1.49 -7.92
C ILE A 70 0.05 0.61 -7.59
N ASP A 71 0.14 -0.68 -7.90
CA ASP A 71 -0.81 -1.68 -7.46
C ASP A 71 -0.26 -2.46 -6.27
N VAL A 72 -1.13 -2.73 -5.30
CA VAL A 72 -0.82 -3.55 -4.13
C VAL A 72 -1.90 -4.63 -3.99
N ASP A 73 -1.46 -5.89 -3.94
CA ASP A 73 -2.36 -7.04 -3.79
C ASP A 73 -2.50 -7.45 -2.32
N PHE A 74 -3.75 -7.50 -1.85
CA PHE A 74 -4.13 -7.86 -0.50
C PHE A 74 -4.77 -9.25 -0.48
N ALA A 75 -4.11 -10.20 0.19
CA ALA A 75 -4.72 -11.48 0.53
C ALA A 75 -5.79 -11.26 1.62
N LEU A 76 -7.03 -11.63 1.31
CA LEU A 76 -8.18 -11.50 2.18
C LEU A 76 -8.42 -12.82 2.91
N HIS A 77 -7.98 -12.89 4.17
CA HIS A 77 -8.22 -14.06 5.03
C HIS A 77 -9.45 -13.84 5.94
N GLU A 78 -10.04 -14.93 6.44
CA GLU A 78 -11.27 -14.90 7.25
C GLU A 78 -11.07 -14.21 8.60
N THR A 79 -9.94 -14.43 9.27
CA THR A 79 -9.60 -13.73 10.52
C THR A 79 -9.19 -12.29 10.22
N GLU A 80 -10.11 -11.33 10.20
CA GLU A 80 -9.85 -9.95 9.78
C GLU A 80 -8.69 -9.29 10.54
N GLY A 81 -7.54 -9.19 9.87
CA GLY A 81 -6.48 -8.27 10.24
C GLY A 81 -6.79 -6.87 9.70
N PRO A 82 -6.27 -5.80 10.31
CA PRO A 82 -6.58 -4.42 9.93
C PRO A 82 -6.27 -4.10 8.46
N ALA A 83 -5.26 -4.74 7.86
CA ALA A 83 -4.96 -4.55 6.45
C ALA A 83 -5.99 -5.22 5.52
N SER A 84 -6.46 -6.43 5.85
CA SER A 84 -7.51 -7.14 5.11
C SER A 84 -8.85 -6.41 5.25
N ALA A 85 -9.17 -5.93 6.45
CA ALA A 85 -10.36 -5.12 6.70
C ALA A 85 -10.32 -3.79 5.94
N TRP A 86 -9.18 -3.09 5.97
CA TRP A 86 -8.98 -1.86 5.19
C TRP A 86 -9.15 -2.10 3.69
N ALA A 87 -8.52 -3.14 3.13
CA ALA A 87 -8.58 -3.43 1.70
C ALA A 87 -9.99 -3.81 1.22
N ARG A 88 -10.80 -4.47 2.06
CA ARG A 88 -12.23 -4.76 1.77
C ARG A 88 -13.08 -3.50 1.69
N ASN A 89 -12.73 -2.48 2.48
CA ASN A 89 -13.50 -1.24 2.59
C ASN A 89 -12.87 -0.07 1.82
N ALA A 90 -11.76 -0.30 1.11
CA ALA A 90 -11.05 0.74 0.39
C ALA A 90 -11.92 1.31 -0.74
N GLN A 91 -12.11 2.62 -0.71
CA GLN A 91 -12.86 3.38 -1.70
C GLN A 91 -11.97 4.44 -2.34
N VAL A 92 -12.28 4.82 -3.58
CA VAL A 92 -11.61 5.93 -4.25
C VAL A 92 -11.65 7.19 -3.37
N GLY A 93 -10.52 7.87 -3.23
CA GLY A 93 -10.36 9.02 -2.32
C GLY A 93 -9.89 8.67 -0.92
N ASN A 94 -9.91 7.40 -0.50
CA ASN A 94 -9.30 7.00 0.77
C ASN A 94 -7.79 7.20 0.72
N GLN A 95 -7.21 7.64 1.84
CA GLN A 95 -5.78 7.88 1.95
C GLN A 95 -5.11 6.82 2.81
N ILE A 96 -3.84 6.54 2.50
CA ILE A 96 -2.99 5.69 3.32
C ILE A 96 -1.55 6.20 3.33
N LEU A 97 -0.93 6.17 4.51
CA LEU A 97 0.49 6.45 4.66
C LEU A 97 1.31 5.23 4.28
N ILE A 98 2.33 5.44 3.45
CA ILE A 98 3.30 4.41 3.10
C ILE A 98 4.72 4.84 3.44
N GLY A 99 5.54 3.88 3.87
CA GLY A 99 6.98 4.01 4.00
C GLY A 99 7.71 3.14 2.97
N GLY A 100 8.91 3.56 2.56
CA GLY A 100 9.67 2.92 1.49
C GLY A 100 9.60 3.70 0.17
N PRO A 101 9.82 3.03 -0.98
CA PRO A 101 10.05 1.59 -1.12
C PRO A 101 11.38 1.15 -0.51
N GLY A 102 11.44 -0.12 -0.09
CA GLY A 102 12.67 -0.75 0.37
C GLY A 102 13.47 -1.38 -0.79
N PRO A 103 14.68 -1.89 -0.52
CA PRO A 103 15.46 -2.56 -1.55
C PRO A 103 14.67 -3.71 -2.19
N LYS A 104 14.75 -3.79 -3.51
CA LYS A 104 14.27 -4.94 -4.27
C LYS A 104 14.98 -6.20 -3.80
N LYS A 105 14.27 -7.32 -3.74
CA LYS A 105 14.94 -8.62 -3.70
C LYS A 105 15.51 -8.86 -5.10
N ALA A 106 16.84 -8.99 -5.21
CA ALA A 106 17.47 -9.45 -6.43
C ALA A 106 17.00 -10.89 -6.70
N HIS A 107 16.48 -11.13 -7.91
CA HIS A 107 16.33 -12.48 -8.45
C HIS A 107 17.66 -12.92 -9.07
#